data_AF-U5DA77-F1
#
_entry.id   AF-U5DA77-F1
#
_cell.length_a   1.000
_cell.length_b   1.000
_cell.length_c   1.000
_cell.angle_alpha   90.00
_cell.angle_beta   90.00
_cell.angle_gamma   90.00
#
_symmetry.space_group_name_H-M   'P 1'
#
loop_
_entity.id
_entity.type
_entity.pdbx_description
1 polymer ?
#
loop_
_entity_poly.entity_id
_entity_poly.type
_entity_poly.pdbx_seq_one_letter_code
_entity_poly.pdbx_strand_id
1 'polypeptide(L)'
;MLLLGESHIYTSADDLRWHVRRDRLPLGAQGTPPVFARLVYCLGYGETALLDGLPHQRNSGTRQFWDLFGRLAGTGRSPRRREHPILEARLQWKIRTLEILRNLGVWVTDASLHAMYAPGGKRVGSRLCQALHQSWWEGYGAQQLSNLGPQKVWIIGKTVADVCDRLAIPYDGWIYQPGAGRSPTRDLTRGWKELLEDVSAF
;
A
#
# COMPACT_ATOMS: atom_id res chain seq x y z
N MET A 1 7.52 12.55 5.00
CA MET A 1 8.03 11.64 3.94
C MET A 1 6.85 10.96 3.26
N LEU A 2 6.91 10.81 1.95
CA LEU A 2 5.90 10.11 1.15
C LEU A 2 6.49 8.84 0.54
N LEU A 3 5.79 7.72 0.69
CA LEU A 3 6.08 6.47 0.00
C LEU A 3 5.15 6.34 -1.20
N LEU A 4 5.71 6.15 -2.39
CA LEU A 4 4.95 6.01 -3.64
C LEU A 4 5.04 4.57 -4.15
N GLY A 5 3.93 3.85 -4.19
CA GLY A 5 3.91 2.43 -4.52
C GLY A 5 2.79 1.99 -5.45
N GLU A 6 2.58 0.67 -5.52
CA GLU A 6 1.46 0.03 -6.20
C GLU A 6 0.83 -0.98 -5.25
N SER A 7 -0.14 -0.54 -4.47
CA SER A 7 -0.79 -1.35 -3.46
C SER A 7 -2.21 -1.79 -3.87
N HIS A 8 -2.76 -1.18 -4.93
CA HIS A 8 -4.10 -1.44 -5.43
C HIS A 8 -4.19 -2.68 -6.34
N ILE A 9 -5.08 -3.61 -5.97
CA ILE A 9 -5.54 -4.72 -6.81
C ILE A 9 -6.92 -4.39 -7.38
N TYR A 10 -7.24 -4.91 -8.56
CA TYR A 10 -8.52 -4.70 -9.22
C TYR A 10 -9.69 -5.05 -8.31
N THR A 11 -10.53 -4.04 -8.04
CA THR A 11 -11.79 -4.15 -7.32
C THR A 11 -12.92 -4.29 -8.35
N SER A 12 -13.65 -5.40 -8.34
CA SER A 12 -14.77 -5.59 -9.28
C SER A 12 -16.02 -4.81 -8.85
N ALA A 13 -16.96 -4.61 -9.77
CA ALA A 13 -18.27 -4.05 -9.43
C ALA A 13 -19.01 -4.86 -8.35
N ASP A 14 -18.81 -6.18 -8.30
CA ASP A 14 -19.36 -7.03 -7.25
C ASP A 14 -18.63 -6.87 -5.92
N ASP A 15 -17.31 -6.65 -5.93
CA ASP A 15 -16.57 -6.32 -4.71
C ASP A 15 -17.08 -4.99 -4.12
N LEU A 16 -17.38 -3.99 -4.95
CA LEU A 16 -17.89 -2.69 -4.52
C LEU A 16 -19.27 -2.72 -3.84
N ARG A 17 -20.01 -3.84 -3.93
CA ARG A 17 -21.31 -3.99 -3.24
C ARG A 17 -21.16 -4.25 -1.75
N TRP A 18 -19.97 -4.65 -1.30
CA TRP A 18 -19.70 -4.99 0.08
C TRP A 18 -19.15 -3.80 0.87
N HIS A 19 -19.44 -3.79 2.16
CA HIS A 19 -19.03 -2.74 3.07
C HIS A 19 -18.22 -3.28 4.24
N VAL A 20 -17.31 -2.43 4.71
CA VAL A 20 -16.59 -2.59 5.96
C VAL A 20 -17.57 -2.34 7.11
N ARG A 21 -17.71 -3.32 8.01
CA ARG A 21 -18.50 -3.21 9.24
C ARG A 21 -17.80 -2.30 10.24
N ARG A 22 -18.14 -1.00 10.19
CA ARG A 22 -17.49 0.04 11.00
C ARG A 22 -17.72 -0.13 12.49
N ASP A 23 -18.83 -0.73 12.90
CA ASP A 23 -19.12 -1.12 14.28
C ASP A 23 -18.11 -2.12 14.85
N ARG A 24 -17.41 -2.85 13.98
CA ARG A 24 -16.35 -3.81 14.33
C ARG A 24 -14.95 -3.22 14.24
N LEU A 25 -14.83 -1.94 13.90
CA LEU A 25 -13.55 -1.23 13.90
C LEU A 25 -13.29 -0.63 15.28
N PRO A 26 -12.02 -0.54 15.71
CA PRO A 26 -11.65 0.28 16.85
C PRO A 26 -12.12 1.72 16.69
N LEU A 27 -12.47 2.38 17.81
CA LEU A 27 -13.09 3.73 17.82
C LEU A 27 -12.37 4.73 16.91
N GLY A 28 -11.04 4.79 16.95
CA GLY A 28 -10.23 5.70 16.13
C GLY A 28 -10.32 5.46 14.61
N ALA A 29 -10.86 4.32 14.17
CA ALA A 29 -11.00 3.94 12.77
C ALA A 29 -12.46 3.92 12.27
N GLN A 30 -13.45 4.20 13.12
CA GLN A 30 -14.87 4.15 12.74
C GLN A 30 -15.28 5.24 11.73
N GLY A 31 -14.46 6.31 11.60
CA GLY A 31 -14.64 7.36 10.60
C GLY A 31 -14.19 6.98 9.18
N THR A 32 -13.60 5.79 9.00
CA THR A 32 -13.12 5.35 7.68
C THR A 32 -14.29 5.15 6.69
N PRO A 33 -14.08 5.39 5.38
CA PRO A 33 -15.09 5.11 4.37
C PRO A 33 -15.58 3.65 4.46
N PRO A 34 -16.90 3.39 4.41
CA PRO A 34 -17.42 2.04 4.55
C PRO A 34 -17.20 1.18 3.29
N VAL A 35 -16.78 1.77 2.17
CA VAL A 35 -16.67 1.09 0.88
C VAL A 35 -15.52 0.09 0.90
N PHE A 36 -15.78 -1.15 0.46
CA PHE A 36 -14.72 -2.12 0.23
C PHE A 36 -13.98 -1.84 -1.08
N ALA A 37 -12.68 -1.64 -0.99
CA ALA A 37 -11.78 -1.60 -2.13
C ALA A 37 -10.54 -2.47 -1.84
N ARG A 38 -9.95 -3.09 -2.87
CA ARG A 38 -8.75 -3.92 -2.73
C ARG A 38 -7.48 -3.06 -2.74
N LEU A 39 -7.47 -2.06 -1.87
CA LEU A 39 -6.38 -1.13 -1.62
C LEU A 39 -5.83 -1.40 -0.21
N VAL A 40 -4.52 -1.23 0.01
CA VAL A 40 -3.89 -1.54 1.31
C VAL A 40 -4.53 -0.79 2.49
N TYR A 41 -5.04 0.42 2.25
CA TYR A 41 -5.69 1.26 3.25
C TYR A 41 -7.13 0.86 3.59
N CYS A 42 -7.78 0.05 2.75
CA CYS A 42 -9.07 -0.51 3.12
C CYS A 42 -8.84 -1.60 4.18
N LEU A 43 -9.25 -1.36 5.43
CA LEU A 43 -9.05 -2.34 6.52
C LEU A 43 -9.75 -3.68 6.27
N GLY A 44 -10.82 -3.68 5.48
CA GLY A 44 -11.50 -4.89 5.00
C GLY A 44 -10.66 -5.71 4.01
N TYR A 45 -9.68 -5.12 3.35
CA TYR A 45 -8.77 -5.83 2.46
C TYR A 45 -7.80 -6.72 3.25
N GLY A 46 -7.91 -8.02 3.01
CA GLY A 46 -7.24 -9.06 3.80
C GLY A 46 -8.00 -9.51 5.05
N GLU A 47 -9.19 -8.94 5.34
CA GLU A 47 -10.00 -9.28 6.52
C GLU A 47 -11.47 -9.51 6.14
N THR A 48 -11.76 -10.64 5.47
CA THR A 48 -13.14 -11.01 5.07
C THR A 48 -14.15 -10.95 6.22
N ALA A 49 -13.73 -11.31 7.44
CA ALA A 49 -14.59 -11.25 8.62
C ALA A 49 -15.00 -9.81 9.00
N LEU A 50 -14.37 -8.77 8.45
CA LEU A 50 -14.76 -7.39 8.65
C LEU A 50 -15.82 -6.92 7.64
N LEU A 51 -16.08 -7.68 6.58
CA LEU A 51 -17.06 -7.32 5.56
C LEU A 51 -18.47 -7.79 5.95
N ASP A 52 -19.49 -7.12 5.40
CA ASP A 52 -20.91 -7.50 5.50
C ASP A 52 -21.34 -8.55 4.46
N GLY A 53 -20.42 -8.96 3.58
CA GLY A 53 -20.61 -10.06 2.64
C GLY A 53 -19.32 -10.75 2.25
N LEU A 54 -19.42 -11.64 1.26
CA LEU A 54 -18.30 -12.45 0.78
C LEU A 54 -17.81 -11.93 -0.57
N PRO A 55 -16.60 -11.35 -0.65
CA PRO A 55 -16.02 -10.92 -1.91
C PRO A 55 -15.92 -12.07 -2.90
N HIS A 56 -16.20 -11.78 -4.17
CA HIS A 56 -16.18 -12.79 -5.24
C HIS A 56 -14.78 -13.41 -5.40
N GLN A 57 -13.74 -12.59 -5.29
CA GLN A 57 -12.36 -13.04 -5.35
C GLN A 57 -11.79 -13.26 -3.94
N ARG A 58 -10.83 -14.18 -3.81
CA ARG A 58 -10.11 -14.40 -2.55
C ARG A 58 -9.57 -13.09 -1.98
N ASN A 59 -9.92 -12.80 -0.73
CA ASN A 59 -9.52 -11.57 -0.04
C ASN A 59 -8.28 -11.81 0.84
N SER A 60 -7.12 -12.04 0.21
CA SER A 60 -5.86 -12.35 0.90
C SER A 60 -5.16 -11.13 1.50
N GLY A 61 -5.50 -9.93 1.01
CA GLY A 61 -4.76 -8.70 1.29
C GLY A 61 -3.37 -8.68 0.65
N THR A 62 -2.66 -7.57 0.86
CA THR A 62 -1.25 -7.36 0.49
C THR A 62 -0.38 -7.40 1.75
N ARG A 63 -0.16 -8.59 2.30
CA ARG A 63 0.57 -8.78 3.58
C ARG A 63 1.97 -8.18 3.57
N GLN A 64 2.61 -8.16 2.42
CA GLN A 64 3.97 -7.69 2.27
C GLN A 64 4.06 -6.15 2.44
N PHE A 65 3.01 -5.41 2.08
CA PHE A 65 2.92 -3.98 2.41
C PHE A 65 2.78 -3.77 3.92
N TRP A 66 1.95 -4.58 4.58
CA TRP A 66 1.82 -4.50 6.03
C TRP A 66 3.13 -4.85 6.76
N ASP A 67 3.93 -5.79 6.26
CA ASP A 67 5.26 -6.04 6.83
C ASP A 67 6.23 -4.86 6.64
N LEU A 68 6.17 -4.19 5.48
CA LEU A 68 6.92 -2.96 5.24
C LEU A 68 6.51 -1.89 6.25
N PHE A 69 5.21 -1.64 6.42
CA PHE A 69 4.69 -0.68 7.41
C PHE A 69 5.12 -1.06 8.82
N GLY A 70 5.05 -2.34 9.15
CA GLY A 70 5.44 -2.84 10.45
C GLY A 70 6.93 -2.64 10.75
N ARG A 71 7.79 -2.82 9.75
CA ARG A 71 9.23 -2.53 9.84
C ARG A 71 9.50 -1.04 10.02
N LEU A 72 8.85 -0.19 9.24
CA LEU A 72 8.99 1.27 9.34
C LEU A 72 8.50 1.81 10.70
N ALA A 73 7.41 1.27 11.22
CA ALA A 73 6.82 1.69 12.49
C ALA A 73 7.45 1.00 13.72
N GLY A 74 8.40 0.08 13.55
CA GLY A 74 8.95 -0.73 14.65
C GLY A 74 7.92 -1.65 15.34
N THR A 75 6.80 -1.96 14.68
CA THR A 75 5.72 -2.83 15.22
C THR A 75 5.91 -4.30 14.85
N GLY A 76 6.97 -4.63 14.13
CA GLY A 76 7.35 -5.98 13.74
C GLY A 76 6.58 -6.49 12.52
N ARG A 77 6.54 -7.81 12.33
CA ARG A 77 5.84 -8.45 11.20
C ARG A 77 4.33 -8.38 11.42
N SER A 78 3.57 -8.15 10.34
CA SER A 78 2.11 -8.09 10.44
C SER A 78 1.51 -9.45 10.88
N PRO A 79 0.63 -9.48 11.90
CA PRO A 79 0.04 -10.71 12.42
C PRO A 79 -0.67 -11.53 11.33
N ARG A 80 -0.30 -12.80 11.19
CA ARG A 80 -0.93 -13.69 10.21
C ARG A 80 -2.17 -14.33 10.79
N ARG A 81 -3.24 -14.46 10.00
CA ARG A 81 -4.50 -15.10 10.43
C ARG A 81 -4.32 -16.51 11.02
N ARG A 82 -3.33 -17.28 10.53
CA ARG A 82 -3.03 -18.63 11.06
C ARG A 82 -2.40 -18.60 12.45
N GLU A 83 -1.63 -17.56 12.75
CA GLU A 83 -0.88 -17.39 14.00
C GLU A 83 -1.71 -16.60 15.03
N HIS A 84 -2.52 -15.65 14.55
CA HIS A 84 -3.35 -14.76 15.34
C HIS A 84 -4.77 -14.74 14.75
N PRO A 85 -5.65 -15.67 15.16
CA PRO A 85 -6.98 -15.83 14.57
C PRO A 85 -7.97 -14.74 14.99
N ILE A 86 -7.72 -14.04 16.09
CA ILE A 86 -8.58 -12.97 16.62
C ILE A 86 -8.53 -11.74 15.69
N LEU A 87 -9.66 -11.37 15.10
CA LEU A 87 -9.76 -10.21 14.19
C LEU A 87 -9.36 -8.91 14.87
N GLU A 88 -9.88 -8.67 16.07
CA GLU A 88 -9.63 -7.44 16.82
C GLU A 88 -8.15 -7.18 17.04
N ALA A 89 -7.39 -8.19 17.48
CA ALA A 89 -5.95 -8.08 17.66
C ALA A 89 -5.20 -7.69 16.37
N ARG A 90 -5.63 -8.21 15.21
CA ARG A 90 -5.04 -7.85 13.91
C ARG A 90 -5.39 -6.42 13.49
N LEU A 91 -6.63 -5.98 13.74
CA LEU A 91 -7.05 -4.61 13.45
C LEU A 91 -6.34 -3.60 14.33
N GLN A 92 -6.23 -3.87 15.64
CA GLN A 92 -5.48 -3.07 16.59
C GLN A 92 -4.01 -2.93 16.18
N TRP A 93 -3.38 -4.03 15.73
CA TRP A 93 -2.02 -3.96 15.19
C TRP A 93 -1.93 -3.03 13.98
N LYS A 94 -2.83 -3.19 12.98
CA LYS A 94 -2.83 -2.34 11.76
C LYS A 94 -3.01 -0.86 12.11
N ILE A 95 -3.94 -0.54 13.00
CA ILE A 95 -4.24 0.84 13.40
C ILE A 95 -3.07 1.44 14.15
N ARG A 96 -2.51 0.73 15.14
CA ARG A 96 -1.29 1.17 15.85
C ARG A 96 -0.14 1.43 14.89
N THR A 97 0.09 0.55 13.90
CA THR A 97 1.13 0.74 12.88
C THR A 97 0.87 2.01 12.07
N LEU A 98 -0.36 2.26 11.62
CA LEU A 98 -0.71 3.46 10.86
C LEU A 98 -0.60 4.74 11.71
N GLU A 99 -0.97 4.69 12.99
CA GLU A 99 -0.83 5.82 13.92
C GLU A 99 0.63 6.19 14.14
N ILE A 100 1.52 5.20 14.32
CA ILE A 100 2.95 5.44 14.43
C ILE A 100 3.49 6.06 13.14
N LEU A 101 3.16 5.52 11.96
CA LEU A 101 3.59 6.09 10.68
C LEU A 101 3.10 7.53 10.51
N ARG A 102 1.83 7.80 10.86
CA ARG A 102 1.28 9.17 10.85
C ARG A 102 2.07 10.10 11.76
N ASN A 103 2.39 9.66 12.98
CA ASN A 103 3.15 10.46 13.94
C ASN A 103 4.60 10.71 13.48
N LEU A 104 5.20 9.78 12.72
CA LEU A 104 6.49 9.94 12.05
C LEU A 104 6.40 10.77 10.76
N GLY A 105 5.21 11.28 10.39
CA GLY A 105 5.01 12.00 9.14
C GLY A 105 5.23 11.14 7.88
N VAL A 106 5.09 9.82 7.99
CA VAL A 106 5.21 8.86 6.90
C VAL A 106 3.84 8.57 6.30
N TRP A 107 3.68 8.93 5.03
CA TRP A 107 2.46 8.71 4.25
C TRP A 107 2.74 7.76 3.10
N VAL A 108 1.72 7.04 2.61
CA VAL A 108 1.84 6.21 1.40
C VAL A 108 0.73 6.61 0.43
N THR A 109 1.08 6.61 -0.84
CA THR A 109 0.11 6.77 -1.93
C THR A 109 0.47 5.83 -3.07
N ASP A 110 -0.51 5.58 -3.93
CA ASP A 110 -0.30 4.75 -5.12
C ASP A 110 0.10 5.64 -6.31
N ALA A 111 1.04 5.16 -7.12
CA ALA A 111 1.48 5.78 -8.37
C ALA A 111 0.46 5.63 -9.52
N SER A 112 -0.78 5.31 -9.20
CA SER A 112 -1.88 5.12 -10.14
C SER A 112 -3.22 5.14 -9.40
N LEU A 113 -4.25 5.74 -10.01
CA LEU A 113 -5.63 5.57 -9.55
C LEU A 113 -6.18 4.17 -9.88
N HIS A 114 -5.74 3.62 -11.01
CA HIS A 114 -6.18 2.33 -11.50
C HIS A 114 -5.31 1.20 -10.93
N ALA A 115 -5.92 0.07 -10.63
CA ALA A 115 -5.20 -1.11 -10.18
C ALA A 115 -4.26 -1.64 -11.28
N MET A 116 -3.03 -1.94 -10.89
CA MET A 116 -2.01 -2.53 -11.78
C MET A 116 -2.07 -4.07 -11.82
N TYR A 117 -2.90 -4.66 -10.96
CA TYR A 117 -3.04 -6.10 -10.83
C TYR A 117 -4.49 -6.51 -11.10
N ALA A 118 -4.68 -7.33 -12.13
CA ALA A 118 -5.95 -7.96 -12.48
C ALA A 118 -6.36 -9.01 -11.41
N PRO A 119 -7.62 -9.51 -11.45
CA PRO A 119 -8.04 -10.63 -10.61
C PRO A 119 -7.01 -11.77 -10.59
N GLY A 120 -6.75 -12.30 -9.38
CA GLY A 120 -5.71 -13.32 -9.18
C GLY A 120 -4.28 -12.78 -9.06
N GLY A 121 -4.08 -11.45 -9.08
CA GLY A 121 -2.78 -10.83 -8.85
C GLY A 121 -1.86 -10.81 -10.07
N LYS A 122 -2.42 -11.03 -11.27
CA LYS A 122 -1.66 -10.92 -12.52
C LYS A 122 -1.47 -9.44 -12.85
N ARG A 123 -0.22 -9.00 -12.98
CA ARG A 123 0.09 -7.62 -13.40
C ARG A 123 -0.43 -7.36 -14.81
N VAL A 124 -0.95 -6.16 -15.05
CA VAL A 124 -1.31 -5.70 -16.40
C VAL A 124 -0.06 -5.63 -17.28
N GLY A 125 -0.25 -5.69 -18.61
CA GLY A 125 0.86 -5.62 -19.56
C GLY A 125 1.68 -4.32 -19.39
N SER A 126 2.99 -4.39 -19.68
CA SER A 126 3.93 -3.28 -19.47
C SER A 126 3.50 -1.97 -20.14
N ARG A 127 2.96 -2.04 -21.36
CA ARG A 127 2.45 -0.86 -22.09
C ARG A 127 1.27 -0.20 -21.36
N LEU A 128 0.32 -0.99 -20.86
CA LEU A 128 -0.82 -0.45 -20.11
C LEU A 128 -0.37 0.09 -18.75
N CYS A 129 0.54 -0.60 -18.07
CA CYS A 129 1.14 -0.14 -16.82
C CYS A 129 1.76 1.25 -16.99
N GLN A 130 2.57 1.45 -18.04
CA GLN A 130 3.18 2.74 -18.35
C GLN A 130 2.13 3.82 -18.63
N ALA A 131 1.13 3.53 -19.46
CA ALA A 131 0.07 4.49 -19.79
C ALA A 131 -0.74 4.92 -18.56
N LEU A 132 -1.01 4.00 -17.63
CA LEU A 132 -1.74 4.30 -16.40
C LEU A 132 -0.93 5.20 -15.45
N HIS A 133 0.37 4.95 -15.29
CA HIS A 133 1.22 5.85 -14.49
C HIS A 133 1.38 7.22 -15.12
N GLN A 134 1.55 7.28 -16.44
CA GLN A 134 1.65 8.55 -17.16
C GLN A 134 0.35 9.37 -16.98
N SER A 135 -0.80 8.74 -17.19
CA SER A 135 -2.10 9.39 -16.97
C SER A 135 -2.30 9.83 -15.52
N TRP A 136 -1.86 9.03 -14.54
CA TRP A 136 -1.88 9.44 -13.15
C TRP A 136 -0.99 10.66 -12.90
N TRP A 137 0.25 10.67 -13.41
CA TRP A 137 1.18 11.76 -13.21
C TRP A 137 0.66 13.08 -13.79
N GLU A 138 0.29 13.04 -15.08
CA GLU A 138 -0.19 14.20 -15.84
C GLU A 138 -1.53 14.73 -15.30
N GLY A 139 -2.42 13.85 -14.83
CA GLY A 139 -3.76 14.23 -14.40
C GLY A 139 -3.93 14.49 -12.90
N TYR A 140 -3.02 14.01 -12.05
CA TYR A 140 -3.21 14.05 -10.59
C TYR A 140 -1.91 14.11 -9.79
N GLY A 141 -0.97 13.19 -10.04
CA GLY A 141 0.24 12.99 -9.26
C GLY A 141 1.12 14.23 -9.17
N ALA A 142 1.34 14.92 -10.29
CA ALA A 142 2.17 16.13 -10.33
C ALA A 142 1.61 17.24 -9.42
N GLN A 143 0.32 17.52 -9.54
CA GLN A 143 -0.35 18.52 -8.71
C GLN A 143 -0.33 18.14 -7.23
N GLN A 144 -0.58 16.86 -6.91
CA GLN A 144 -0.56 16.39 -5.54
C GLN A 144 0.81 16.53 -4.89
N LEU A 145 1.88 16.08 -5.56
CA LEU A 145 3.23 16.23 -5.03
C LEU A 145 3.61 17.71 -4.87
N SER A 146 3.23 18.56 -5.83
CA SER A 146 3.47 20.01 -5.73
C SER A 146 2.74 20.64 -4.54
N ASN A 147 1.47 20.28 -4.31
CA ASN A 147 0.66 20.80 -3.20
C ASN A 147 1.17 20.37 -1.82
N LEU A 148 1.82 19.21 -1.73
CA LEU A 148 2.37 18.66 -0.50
C LEU A 148 3.66 19.38 -0.05
N GLY A 149 4.23 20.24 -0.90
CA GLY A 149 5.47 20.96 -0.63
C GLY A 149 6.71 20.06 -0.66
N PRO A 150 7.87 20.56 -0.17
CA PRO A 150 9.10 19.77 -0.12
C PRO A 150 8.93 18.55 0.78
N GLN A 151 8.96 17.35 0.19
CA GLN A 151 8.93 16.10 0.92
C GLN A 151 9.96 15.14 0.36
N LYS A 152 10.57 14.34 1.25
CA LYS A 152 11.26 13.14 0.79
C LYS A 152 10.27 12.16 0.18
N VAL A 153 10.50 11.74 -1.05
CA VAL A 153 9.68 10.79 -1.81
C VAL A 153 10.47 9.51 -2.03
N TRP A 154 9.95 8.41 -1.51
CA TRP A 154 10.55 7.09 -1.63
C TRP A 154 9.67 6.16 -2.45
N ILE A 155 10.22 5.54 -3.48
CA ILE A 155 9.48 4.63 -4.35
C ILE A 155 9.49 3.19 -3.79
N ILE A 156 8.33 2.54 -3.79
CA ILE A 156 8.15 1.12 -3.48
C ILE A 156 7.98 0.36 -4.79
N GLY A 157 9.07 -0.24 -5.29
CA GLY A 157 9.07 -1.10 -6.47
C GLY A 157 9.88 -0.54 -7.64
N LYS A 158 10.73 -1.40 -8.22
CA LYS A 158 11.58 -1.06 -9.37
C LYS A 158 10.76 -0.54 -10.56
N THR A 159 9.62 -1.16 -10.86
CA THR A 159 8.82 -0.75 -12.02
C THR A 159 8.26 0.67 -11.87
N VAL A 160 7.87 1.06 -10.66
CA VAL A 160 7.44 2.44 -10.38
C VAL A 160 8.64 3.38 -10.52
N ALA A 161 9.83 2.99 -10.03
CA ALA A 161 11.04 3.80 -10.14
C ALA A 161 11.44 4.02 -11.62
N ASP A 162 11.44 2.95 -12.43
CA ASP A 162 11.73 3.03 -13.87
C ASP A 162 10.76 3.96 -14.62
N VAL A 163 9.51 4.03 -14.15
CA VAL A 163 8.51 4.96 -14.71
C VAL A 163 8.76 6.39 -14.23
N CYS A 164 9.11 6.58 -12.96
CA CYS A 164 9.49 7.88 -12.43
C CYS A 164 10.69 8.46 -13.19
N ASP A 165 11.73 7.66 -13.43
CA ASP A 165 12.89 8.06 -14.24
C ASP A 165 12.48 8.52 -15.64
N ARG A 166 11.60 7.75 -16.30
CA ARG A 166 11.13 8.05 -17.66
C ARG A 166 10.31 9.33 -17.74
N LEU A 167 9.47 9.57 -16.73
CA LEU A 167 8.57 10.72 -16.66
C LEU A 167 9.22 11.92 -15.95
N ALA A 168 10.50 11.82 -15.58
CA ALA A 168 11.22 12.82 -14.77
C ALA A 168 10.48 13.20 -13.47
N ILE A 169 9.84 12.22 -12.84
CA ILE A 169 9.20 12.39 -11.53
C ILE A 169 10.31 12.36 -10.47
N PRO A 170 10.47 13.43 -9.67
CA PRO A 170 11.53 13.48 -8.66
C PRO A 170 11.23 12.51 -7.50
N TYR A 171 12.27 11.81 -7.06
CA TYR A 171 12.26 10.97 -5.86
C TYR A 171 13.66 10.89 -5.24
N ASP A 172 13.74 10.60 -3.94
CA ASP A 172 14.98 10.56 -3.15
C ASP A 172 15.61 9.17 -3.09
N GLY A 173 14.78 8.12 -3.19
CA GLY A 173 15.25 6.75 -3.15
C GLY A 173 14.17 5.76 -3.56
N TRP A 174 14.57 4.49 -3.71
CA TRP A 174 13.61 3.42 -3.96
C TRP A 174 14.06 2.10 -3.34
N ILE A 175 13.07 1.31 -2.93
CA ILE A 175 13.24 -0.06 -2.43
C ILE A 175 12.50 -1.05 -3.33
N TYR A 176 12.90 -2.32 -3.31
CA TYR A 176 12.13 -3.35 -4.00
C TYR A 176 10.73 -3.48 -3.39
N GLN A 177 9.73 -3.72 -4.26
CA GLN A 177 8.38 -4.00 -3.79
C GLN A 177 8.42 -5.26 -2.90
N PRO A 178 7.77 -5.23 -1.73
CA PRO A 178 7.67 -6.39 -0.86
C PRO A 178 7.09 -7.59 -1.63
N GLY A 179 7.89 -8.65 -1.83
CA GLY A 179 7.52 -9.83 -2.63
C GLY A 179 8.16 -9.95 -4.02
N ALA A 180 9.07 -9.05 -4.42
CA ALA A 180 9.83 -9.11 -5.68
C ALA A 180 10.78 -10.34 -5.81
N GLY A 181 10.91 -11.14 -4.76
CA GLY A 181 11.74 -12.34 -4.70
C GLY A 181 11.18 -13.49 -5.53
N ARG A 182 11.52 -13.53 -6.81
CA ARG A 182 11.56 -14.77 -7.60
C ARG A 182 12.97 -15.10 -8.12
N SER A 183 13.95 -14.21 -7.92
CA SER A 183 15.34 -14.42 -8.35
C SER A 183 16.26 -14.50 -7.14
N PRO A 184 16.97 -15.63 -6.91
CA PRO A 184 17.90 -15.79 -5.80
C PRO A 184 19.10 -14.83 -5.83
N THR A 185 19.34 -14.16 -6.96
CA THR A 185 20.49 -13.28 -7.20
C THR A 185 20.22 -11.80 -6.94
N ARG A 186 18.98 -11.40 -6.63
CA ARG A 186 18.67 -9.98 -6.37
C ARG A 186 18.88 -9.66 -4.90
N ASP A 187 19.77 -8.71 -4.62
CA ASP A 187 19.83 -8.07 -3.33
C ASP A 187 18.54 -7.26 -3.09
N LEU A 188 17.65 -7.80 -2.27
CA LEU A 188 16.38 -7.18 -1.90
C LEU A 188 16.53 -6.15 -0.77
N THR A 189 17.75 -5.92 -0.27
CA THR A 189 18.05 -4.98 0.83
C THR A 189 18.29 -3.55 0.35
N ARG A 190 18.40 -3.34 -0.97
CA ARG A 190 18.59 -2.02 -1.59
C ARG A 190 17.67 -0.96 -0.98
N GLY A 191 18.28 0.17 -0.60
CA GLY A 191 17.60 1.38 -0.16
C GLY A 191 17.01 1.30 1.25
N TRP A 192 17.04 0.13 1.91
CA TRP A 192 16.43 -0.01 3.23
C TRP A 192 17.18 0.76 4.32
N LYS A 193 18.50 0.85 4.22
CA LYS A 193 19.31 1.55 5.22
C LYS A 193 18.96 3.04 5.19
N GLU A 194 19.04 3.64 4.01
CA GLU A 194 18.79 5.04 3.76
C GLU A 194 17.32 5.41 4.04
N LEU A 195 16.37 4.54 3.67
CA LEU A 195 14.96 4.73 4.01
C LEU A 195 14.74 4.77 5.53
N LEU A 196 15.39 3.89 6.29
CA LEU A 196 15.24 3.86 7.76
C LEU A 196 15.93 5.04 8.44
N GLU A 197 17.06 5.51 7.90
CA GLU A 197 17.71 6.74 8.32
C GLU A 197 16.78 7.94 8.07
N ASP A 198 16.17 8.03 6.90
CA ASP A 198 15.22 9.08 6.54
C ASP A 198 13.97 9.08 7.42
N VAL A 199 13.45 7.91 7.80
CA VAL A 199 12.32 7.78 8.73
C VAL A 199 12.69 8.25 10.14
N SER A 200 13.93 8.04 10.55
CA SER A 200 14.40 8.37 11.92
C SER A 200 14.79 9.84 12.07
N ALA A 201 14.86 10.59 10.97
CA ALA A 201 15.23 12.00 10.95
C ALA A 201 14.04 12.97 11.16
N PHE A 202 12.82 12.44 11.29
CA PHE A 202 11.58 13.18 11.58
C PHE A 202 11.05 12.84 12.98
#